data_AF-A0A0D9NIV7-F1
#
_entry.id   AF-A0A0D9NIV7-F1
#
_cell.length_a   1.000
_cell.length_b   1.000
_cell.length_c   1.000
_cell.angle_alpha   90.00
_cell.angle_beta   90.00
_cell.angle_gamma   90.00
#
_symmetry.space_group_name_H-M   'P 1'
#
loop_
_entity.id
_entity.type
_entity.pdbx_description
1 polymer ?
#
loop_
_entity_poly.entity_id
_entity_poly.type
_entity_poly.pdbx_seq_one_letter_code
_entity_poly.pdbx_strand_id
1 'polypeptide(L)'
;MKRILSRARNFLKNPRLPKVRAIKSTAANNRSPQNESTDANERAQPDRLQSQSPAAISTLESLPPEVHRFLLSMLGIDEMRALVSSSPVIHARYLVDRRYLLCRSLDNTLGCVSIDALAVFRSSSADFAKSRTRENVTGFLKLYQDQRGATEQPLLPRDVGEDEAVGMVMFHNSIVQPLARYYFTWSLGNLAREPGALQSREPPSRTEETRLMRAMYRFQIVLQPVEEIACINTFATEKYDRVFSDIRWDVHEENPKFDGQRPPTPDGAFDFDNSWTRLSLLRGTISRGLELLYSVIFKVKDHEHLVSMMQEEISFPLGNVLDDAFSEGAQFHRRRNHPSKRDLKQTRRKPLPFTGETNASDLLPPLGWTIIWHGTYSNLYGYYVQDCIRRWGYVIWDAVRLERTNATEVLAQQWRDDWGDSDPRNNLL
;
A
#
# COMPACT_ATOMS: atom_id res chain seq x y z
N MET A 1 -5.48 4.66 13.41
CA MET A 1 -4.10 4.95 13.89
C MET A 1 -3.98 5.07 15.43
N LYS A 2 -4.94 5.67 16.15
CA LYS A 2 -4.99 5.72 17.64
C LYS A 2 -4.85 4.33 18.31
N ARG A 3 -5.42 3.28 17.72
CA ARG A 3 -5.38 1.89 18.23
C ARG A 3 -4.01 1.20 18.01
N ILE A 4 -3.21 1.63 17.02
CA ILE A 4 -1.88 1.05 16.73
C ILE A 4 -0.83 1.59 17.70
N LEU A 5 -0.82 2.90 17.96
CA LEU A 5 0.13 3.52 18.89
C LEU A 5 -0.08 3.06 20.35
N SER A 6 -1.33 2.77 20.75
CA SER A 6 -1.63 2.29 22.11
C SER A 6 -1.28 0.82 22.32
N ARG A 7 -1.42 -0.05 21.30
CA ARG A 7 -1.07 -1.48 21.40
C ARG A 7 0.42 -1.78 21.10
N ALA A 8 1.09 -0.96 20.28
CA ALA A 8 2.49 -1.19 19.88
C ALA A 8 3.54 -0.76 20.92
N ARG A 9 3.18 0.14 21.85
CA ARG A 9 4.10 0.59 22.93
C ARG A 9 4.63 -0.56 23.81
N ASN A 10 3.95 -1.70 23.83
CA ASN A 10 4.34 -2.88 24.61
C ASN A 10 5.18 -3.89 23.82
N PHE A 11 5.11 -3.92 22.49
CA PHE A 11 5.81 -4.93 21.68
C PHE A 11 7.29 -4.61 21.46
N LEU A 12 7.66 -3.31 21.45
CA LEU A 12 9.05 -2.86 21.36
C LEU A 12 9.74 -2.69 22.73
N LYS A 13 9.01 -2.90 23.84
CA LYS A 13 9.58 -2.82 25.21
C LYS A 13 10.01 -4.17 25.79
N ASN A 14 9.61 -5.31 25.22
CA ASN A 14 10.01 -6.63 25.72
C ASN A 14 9.84 -7.75 24.66
N PRO A 15 10.90 -8.18 23.97
CA PRO A 15 10.86 -9.41 23.20
C PRO A 15 11.03 -10.60 24.16
N ARG A 16 9.92 -11.19 24.63
CA ARG A 16 9.99 -12.53 25.23
C ARG A 16 10.17 -13.55 24.09
N LEU A 17 11.38 -14.08 23.98
CA LEU A 17 11.73 -15.19 23.08
C LEU A 17 10.82 -16.41 23.33
N PRO A 18 10.28 -17.06 22.28
CA PRO A 18 9.69 -18.38 22.43
C PRO A 18 10.77 -19.40 22.75
N LYS A 19 10.56 -20.21 23.81
CA LYS A 19 11.43 -21.35 24.13
C LYS A 19 11.32 -22.40 23.01
N VAL A 20 12.41 -22.58 22.27
CA VAL A 20 12.55 -23.68 21.31
C VAL A 20 12.66 -25.00 22.09
N ARG A 21 11.76 -25.94 21.77
CA ARG A 21 11.72 -27.28 22.35
C ARG A 21 12.78 -28.13 21.63
N ALA A 22 13.82 -28.53 22.35
CA ALA A 22 14.90 -29.36 21.83
C ALA A 22 14.37 -30.75 21.40
N ILE A 23 14.64 -31.13 20.16
CA ILE A 23 14.46 -32.50 19.66
C ILE A 23 15.68 -33.30 20.12
N LYS A 24 15.46 -34.31 20.97
CA LYS A 24 16.49 -35.25 21.41
C LYS A 24 16.83 -36.21 20.27
N SER A 25 18.09 -36.21 19.83
CA SER A 25 18.66 -37.28 19.01
C SER A 25 19.16 -38.40 19.93
N THR A 26 18.60 -39.59 19.77
CA THR A 26 19.01 -40.84 20.43
C THR A 26 20.25 -41.42 19.73
N ALA A 27 21.39 -41.44 20.42
CA ALA A 27 22.55 -42.24 20.06
C ALA A 27 22.64 -43.45 21.00
N ALA A 28 22.64 -44.65 20.41
CA ALA A 28 22.80 -45.92 21.11
C ALA A 28 24.29 -46.23 21.31
N ASN A 29 24.62 -46.65 22.53
CA ASN A 29 25.90 -47.23 22.95
C ASN A 29 26.29 -48.46 22.11
N ASN A 30 27.60 -48.66 21.90
CA ASN A 30 28.26 -49.90 22.34
C ASN A 30 29.80 -49.81 22.36
N ARG A 31 30.32 -49.97 23.59
CA ARG A 31 31.47 -50.80 24.04
C ARG A 31 32.84 -50.69 23.35
N SER A 32 33.81 -50.23 24.15
CA SER A 32 35.26 -50.54 24.11
C SER A 32 35.53 -52.03 24.46
N PRO A 33 36.76 -52.60 24.30
CA PRO A 33 37.91 -52.25 25.16
C PRO A 33 39.34 -52.31 24.55
N GLN A 34 40.23 -51.51 25.15
CA GLN A 34 41.65 -51.70 25.56
C GLN A 34 42.67 -52.49 24.69
N ASN A 35 43.85 -51.87 24.49
CA ASN A 35 45.23 -52.35 24.76
C ASN A 35 46.23 -51.20 24.43
N GLU A 36 47.07 -50.71 25.35
CA GLU A 36 48.50 -51.06 25.57
C GLU A 36 49.36 -50.97 24.27
N SER A 37 50.51 -50.29 24.15
CA SER A 37 51.62 -49.98 25.07
C SER A 37 52.64 -49.02 24.40
N THR A 38 53.39 -48.24 25.21
CA THR A 38 54.81 -47.76 25.13
C THR A 38 55.54 -47.71 23.75
N ASP A 39 56.29 -46.69 23.35
CA ASP A 39 57.58 -46.29 23.93
C ASP A 39 58.24 -45.11 23.15
N ALA A 40 59.28 -44.54 23.76
CA ALA A 40 60.04 -43.32 23.43
C ALA A 40 60.84 -43.34 22.10
N ASN A 41 61.14 -42.17 21.52
CA ASN A 41 62.44 -41.48 21.68
C ASN A 41 62.62 -40.24 20.74
N GLU A 42 63.54 -39.39 21.18
CA GLU A 42 64.02 -38.06 20.78
C GLU A 42 64.37 -37.72 19.31
N ARG A 43 64.43 -36.37 19.11
CA ARG A 43 65.24 -35.55 18.20
C ARG A 43 64.79 -35.33 16.75
N ALA A 44 64.25 -34.13 16.49
CA ALA A 44 64.97 -33.05 15.79
C ALA A 44 64.01 -31.86 15.53
N GLN A 45 64.37 -30.68 16.01
CA GLN A 45 64.00 -29.40 15.38
C GLN A 45 65.23 -28.93 14.57
N PRO A 46 65.13 -27.98 13.63
CA PRO A 46 63.98 -27.11 13.30
C PRO A 46 63.70 -27.01 11.79
N ASP A 47 62.46 -26.75 11.37
CA ASP A 47 62.22 -25.65 10.43
C ASP A 47 60.75 -25.38 10.19
N ARG A 48 60.47 -24.08 10.05
CA ARG A 48 59.31 -23.43 9.43
C ARG A 48 58.16 -24.34 9.00
N LEU A 49 57.03 -24.17 9.70
CA LEU A 49 55.76 -23.77 9.11
C LEU A 49 54.93 -23.18 10.25
N GLN A 50 55.01 -21.87 10.42
CA GLN A 50 53.91 -21.14 11.04
C GLN A 50 52.68 -21.47 10.19
N SER A 51 51.85 -22.38 10.68
CA SER A 51 50.50 -22.55 10.19
C SER A 51 49.83 -21.20 10.37
N GLN A 52 49.71 -20.47 9.26
CA GLN A 52 48.89 -19.28 9.16
C GLN A 52 47.55 -19.61 9.83
N SER A 53 47.20 -18.89 10.91
CA SER A 53 45.82 -18.91 11.37
C SER A 53 44.95 -18.56 10.16
N PRO A 54 43.83 -19.24 9.92
CA PRO A 54 42.94 -18.86 8.83
C PRO A 54 42.63 -17.39 9.02
N ALA A 55 42.96 -16.59 8.00
CA ALA A 55 42.78 -15.15 7.97
C ALA A 55 41.45 -14.79 8.63
N ALA A 56 41.50 -13.90 9.62
CA ALA A 56 40.32 -13.35 10.26
C ALA A 56 39.35 -12.92 9.16
N ILE A 57 38.29 -13.69 8.95
CA ILE A 57 37.22 -13.31 8.05
C ILE A 57 36.63 -12.06 8.71
N SER A 58 36.92 -10.88 8.14
CA SER A 58 36.33 -9.61 8.60
C SER A 58 34.82 -9.76 8.59
N THR A 59 34.26 -10.00 9.77
CA THR A 59 32.81 -10.08 9.96
C THR A 59 32.21 -8.71 9.70
N LEU A 60 30.98 -8.65 9.18
CA LEU A 60 30.27 -7.38 8.99
C LEU A 60 30.29 -6.51 10.25
N GLU A 61 30.27 -7.13 11.43
CA GLU A 61 30.26 -6.48 12.75
C GLU A 61 31.59 -5.81 13.12
N SER A 62 32.72 -6.22 12.53
CA SER A 62 34.03 -5.63 12.78
C SER A 62 34.30 -4.38 11.94
N LEU A 63 33.38 -3.98 11.07
CA LEU A 63 33.50 -2.75 10.30
C LEU A 63 33.30 -1.51 11.20
N PRO A 64 33.90 -0.36 10.83
CA PRO A 64 33.69 0.90 11.54
C PRO A 64 32.21 1.33 11.57
N PRO A 65 31.76 2.04 12.63
CA PRO A 65 30.38 2.52 12.77
C PRO A 65 29.90 3.35 11.57
N GLU A 66 30.79 4.11 10.94
CA GLU A 66 30.51 4.94 9.77
C GLU A 66 30.15 4.09 8.56
N VAL A 67 30.81 2.93 8.40
CA VAL A 67 30.52 1.97 7.33
C VAL A 67 29.18 1.29 7.58
N HIS A 68 28.88 0.92 8.83
CA HIS A 68 27.55 0.40 9.18
C HIS A 68 26.44 1.40 8.86
N ARG A 69 26.65 2.67 9.23
CA ARG A 69 25.68 3.75 8.95
C ARG A 69 25.46 3.92 7.44
N PHE A 70 26.54 3.94 6.67
CA PHE A 70 26.46 4.05 5.21
C PHE A 70 25.70 2.86 4.60
N LEU A 71 26.07 1.63 4.98
CA LEU A 71 25.38 0.42 4.52
C LEU A 71 23.89 0.45 4.85
N LEU A 72 23.53 0.73 6.10
CA LEU A 72 22.13 0.82 6.54
C LEU A 72 21.36 1.91 5.78
N SER A 73 22.01 3.01 5.40
CA SER A 73 21.38 4.11 4.66
C SER A 73 21.04 3.80 3.20
N MET A 74 21.58 2.71 2.64
CA MET A 74 21.31 2.24 1.27
C MET A 74 20.19 1.19 1.21
N LEU A 75 19.77 0.64 2.35
CA LEU A 75 18.79 -0.44 2.41
C LEU A 75 17.36 0.10 2.37
N GLY A 76 16.45 -0.67 1.79
CA GLY A 76 15.02 -0.51 1.97
C GLY A 76 14.56 -0.98 3.34
N ILE A 77 13.26 -0.84 3.61
CA ILE A 77 12.67 -1.12 4.93
C ILE A 77 12.85 -2.59 5.33
N ASP A 78 12.54 -3.53 4.42
CA ASP A 78 12.58 -4.97 4.72
C ASP A 78 14.01 -5.47 4.95
N GLU A 79 14.96 -5.01 4.12
CA GLU A 79 16.38 -5.37 4.21
C GLU A 79 17.01 -4.78 5.48
N MET A 80 16.74 -3.51 5.78
CA MET A 80 17.20 -2.88 7.01
C MET A 80 16.64 -3.61 8.23
N ARG A 81 15.36 -3.96 8.22
CA ARG A 81 14.72 -4.71 9.32
C ARG A 81 15.38 -6.08 9.52
N ALA A 82 15.62 -6.82 8.44
CA ALA A 82 16.27 -8.12 8.50
C ALA A 82 17.67 -8.01 9.08
N LEU A 83 18.47 -7.06 8.58
CA LEU A 83 19.85 -6.85 9.03
C LEU A 83 19.92 -6.43 10.50
N VAL A 84 19.12 -5.43 10.90
CA VAL A 84 19.03 -4.96 12.28
C VAL A 84 18.57 -6.06 13.23
N SER A 85 17.68 -6.95 12.79
CA SER A 85 17.21 -8.08 13.62
C SER A 85 18.24 -9.21 13.73
N SER A 86 19.17 -9.31 12.77
CA SER A 86 20.15 -10.40 12.70
C SER A 86 21.40 -10.18 13.57
N SER A 87 21.70 -8.94 13.96
CA SER A 87 22.92 -8.60 14.71
C SER A 87 22.64 -7.57 15.82
N PRO A 88 22.96 -7.90 17.09
CA PRO A 88 22.89 -6.94 18.20
C PRO A 88 23.82 -5.74 18.02
N VAL A 89 24.98 -5.93 17.39
CA VAL A 89 25.94 -4.85 17.10
C VAL A 89 25.32 -3.87 16.12
N ILE A 90 24.79 -4.37 15.01
CA ILE A 90 24.13 -3.53 14.02
C ILE A 90 22.86 -2.88 14.59
N HIS A 91 22.12 -3.59 15.44
CA HIS A 91 20.97 -3.02 16.15
C HIS A 91 21.37 -1.83 17.04
N ALA A 92 22.45 -1.95 17.81
CA ALA A 92 22.96 -0.84 18.60
C ALA A 92 23.35 0.36 17.73
N ARG A 93 23.95 0.13 16.56
CA ARG A 93 24.28 1.20 15.60
C ARG A 93 23.04 1.84 14.98
N TYR A 94 22.03 1.04 14.65
CA TYR A 94 20.76 1.53 14.16
C TYR A 94 20.08 2.48 15.17
N LEU A 95 20.12 2.16 16.46
CA LEU A 95 19.51 2.99 17.50
C LEU A 95 20.15 4.38 17.63
N VAL A 96 21.45 4.52 17.34
CA VAL A 96 22.16 5.81 17.47
C VAL A 96 21.65 6.86 16.47
N ASP A 97 21.28 6.44 15.26
CA ASP A 97 20.84 7.34 14.20
C ASP A 97 19.53 6.88 13.56
N ARG A 98 18.65 6.36 14.41
CA ARG A 98 17.42 5.67 14.02
C ARG A 98 16.54 6.50 13.11
N ARG A 99 16.31 7.76 13.46
CA ARG A 99 15.50 8.70 12.65
C ARG A 99 16.01 8.81 11.22
N TYR A 100 17.30 9.09 11.04
CA TYR A 100 17.90 9.25 9.72
C TYR A 100 17.81 7.95 8.92
N LEU A 101 18.17 6.82 9.53
CA LEU A 101 18.16 5.52 8.87
C LEU A 101 16.74 5.10 8.47
N LEU A 102 15.73 5.36 9.31
CA LEU A 102 14.33 5.13 8.97
C LEU A 102 13.88 5.99 7.80
N CYS A 103 14.17 7.30 7.79
CA CYS A 103 13.83 8.18 6.67
C CYS A 103 14.51 7.74 5.37
N ARG A 104 15.80 7.36 5.43
CA ARG A 104 16.51 6.83 4.26
C ARG A 104 15.91 5.53 3.76
N SER A 105 15.55 4.62 4.66
CA SER A 105 14.91 3.36 4.27
C SER A 105 13.54 3.57 3.61
N LEU A 106 12.77 4.54 4.09
CA LEU A 106 11.50 4.96 3.48
C LEU A 106 11.75 5.50 2.08
N ASP A 107 12.70 6.42 1.91
CA ASP A 107 13.06 6.98 0.60
C ASP A 107 13.55 5.90 -0.37
N ASN A 108 14.36 4.95 0.09
CA ASN A 108 14.86 3.85 -0.75
C ASN A 108 13.72 2.91 -1.18
N THR A 109 12.72 2.70 -0.32
CA THR A 109 11.58 1.80 -0.58
C THR A 109 10.48 2.47 -1.41
N LEU A 110 10.14 3.72 -1.10
CA LEU A 110 8.99 4.43 -1.66
C LEU A 110 9.37 5.39 -2.79
N GLY A 111 10.63 5.82 -2.87
CA GLY A 111 11.08 6.82 -3.84
C GLY A 111 10.21 8.07 -3.79
N CYS A 112 9.64 8.45 -4.94
CA CYS A 112 8.77 9.61 -5.06
C CYS A 112 7.47 9.52 -4.24
N VAL A 113 7.09 8.33 -3.76
CA VAL A 113 5.88 8.10 -2.96
C VAL A 113 6.10 8.48 -1.48
N SER A 114 7.34 8.74 -1.05
CA SER A 114 7.65 9.18 0.32
C SER A 114 6.82 10.38 0.78
N ILE A 115 6.58 11.35 -0.11
CA ILE A 115 5.77 12.55 0.20
C ILE A 115 4.29 12.20 0.41
N ASP A 116 3.75 11.26 -0.38
CA ASP A 116 2.38 10.75 -0.20
C ASP A 116 2.26 10.04 1.17
N ALA A 117 3.25 9.24 1.55
CA ALA A 117 3.29 8.56 2.83
C ALA A 117 3.35 9.55 4.02
N LEU A 118 4.17 10.59 3.91
CA LEU A 118 4.27 11.64 4.92
C LEU A 118 2.95 12.39 5.07
N ALA A 119 2.32 12.74 3.95
CA ALA A 119 1.03 13.42 3.94
C ALA A 119 -0.08 12.56 4.57
N VAL A 120 -0.10 11.24 4.33
CA VAL A 120 -1.02 10.31 5.02
C VAL A 120 -0.78 10.38 6.52
N PHE A 121 0.47 10.29 6.96
CA PHE A 121 0.79 10.25 8.38
C PHE A 121 0.37 11.54 9.09
N ARG A 122 0.74 12.70 8.54
CA ARG A 122 0.42 14.02 9.12
C ARG A 122 -1.08 14.29 9.15
N SER A 123 -1.80 13.99 8.07
CA SER A 123 -3.26 14.16 8.00
C SER A 123 -4.04 13.21 8.91
N SER A 124 -3.45 12.05 9.26
CA SER A 124 -4.03 11.06 10.17
C SER A 124 -3.69 11.30 11.64
N SER A 125 -2.89 12.33 11.94
CA SER A 125 -2.47 12.66 13.30
C SER A 125 -3.64 13.20 14.14
N ALA A 126 -3.57 12.96 15.46
CA ALA A 126 -4.58 13.46 16.38
C ALA A 126 -4.60 15.00 16.43
N ASP A 127 -3.44 15.63 16.24
CA ASP A 127 -3.32 17.08 16.26
C ASP A 127 -3.92 17.71 15.02
N PHE A 128 -3.72 17.12 13.83
CA PHE A 128 -4.41 17.54 12.61
C PHE A 128 -5.93 17.36 12.74
N ALA A 129 -6.39 16.25 13.33
CA ALA A 129 -7.81 16.03 13.57
C ALA A 129 -8.42 17.08 14.51
N LYS A 130 -7.72 17.48 15.57
CA LYS A 130 -8.17 18.51 16.52
C LYS A 130 -8.16 19.92 15.92
N SER A 131 -7.19 20.21 15.06
CA SER A 131 -7.00 21.52 14.41
C SER A 131 -7.68 21.62 13.04
N ARG A 132 -8.54 20.67 12.68
CA ARG A 132 -9.15 20.61 11.35
C ARG A 132 -10.11 21.78 11.12
N THR A 133 -9.65 22.77 10.37
CA THR A 133 -10.45 23.86 9.81
C THR A 133 -10.31 23.88 8.29
N ARG A 134 -11.19 24.59 7.58
CA ARG A 134 -11.10 24.73 6.12
C ARG A 134 -9.77 25.35 5.70
N GLU A 135 -9.30 26.33 6.45
CA GLU A 135 -8.04 27.05 6.23
C GLU A 135 -6.85 26.12 6.43
N ASN A 136 -6.84 25.35 7.52
CA ASN A 136 -5.75 24.41 7.83
C ASN A 136 -5.70 23.26 6.82
N VAL A 137 -6.86 22.74 6.40
CA VAL A 137 -6.92 21.74 5.32
C VAL A 137 -6.39 22.34 4.02
N THR A 138 -6.86 23.53 3.62
CA THR A 138 -6.42 24.20 2.38
C THR A 138 -4.92 24.48 2.39
N GLY A 139 -4.38 24.96 3.52
CA GLY A 139 -2.95 25.20 3.71
C GLY A 139 -2.14 23.90 3.60
N PHE A 140 -2.61 22.82 4.22
CA PHE A 140 -2.00 21.50 4.10
C PHE A 140 -2.02 20.98 2.64
N LEU A 141 -3.13 21.16 1.91
CA LEU A 141 -3.22 20.75 0.51
C LEU A 141 -2.22 21.49 -0.37
N LYS A 142 -2.08 22.79 -0.14
CA LYS A 142 -1.13 23.61 -0.88
C LYS A 142 0.31 23.17 -0.60
N LEU A 143 0.67 22.98 0.67
CA LEU A 143 1.99 22.49 1.06
C LEU A 143 2.30 21.13 0.41
N TYR A 144 1.35 20.20 0.46
CA TYR A 144 1.50 18.89 -0.19
C TYR A 144 1.69 19.00 -1.71
N GLN A 145 0.92 19.86 -2.38
CA GLN A 145 1.06 20.09 -3.82
C GLN A 145 2.41 20.73 -4.18
N ASP A 146 2.86 21.69 -3.38
CA ASP A 146 4.16 22.35 -3.56
C ASP A 146 5.30 21.34 -3.38
N GLN A 147 5.23 20.48 -2.36
CA GLN A 147 6.22 19.41 -2.12
C GLN A 147 6.24 18.36 -3.23
N ARG A 148 5.09 18.04 -3.81
CA ARG A 148 5.02 17.13 -4.98
C ARG A 148 5.55 17.79 -6.25
N GLY A 149 5.33 19.10 -6.41
CA GLY A 149 5.79 19.86 -7.58
C GLY A 149 7.27 20.25 -7.51
N ALA A 150 7.87 20.23 -6.33
CA ALA A 150 9.27 20.52 -6.10
C ALA A 150 10.14 19.26 -6.26
N THR A 151 11.03 19.28 -7.26
CA THR A 151 12.25 18.46 -7.38
C THR A 151 12.17 17.12 -8.13
N GLU A 152 13.28 16.80 -8.83
CA GLU A 152 13.50 15.59 -9.64
C GLU A 152 13.67 14.29 -8.83
N GLN A 153 13.78 14.35 -7.49
CA GLN A 153 13.72 13.20 -6.58
C GLN A 153 13.16 13.63 -5.21
N PRO A 154 11.86 13.39 -4.92
CA PRO A 154 11.27 13.76 -3.64
C PRO A 154 11.84 12.88 -2.54
N LEU A 155 12.71 13.44 -1.70
CA LEU A 155 13.17 12.80 -0.46
C LEU A 155 12.35 13.35 0.72
N LEU A 156 12.27 12.59 1.80
CA LEU A 156 11.62 13.07 3.00
C LEU A 156 12.28 14.36 3.53
N PRO A 157 11.47 15.36 3.93
CA PRO A 157 11.96 16.57 4.55
C PRO A 157 12.82 16.30 5.79
N ARG A 158 13.82 17.14 6.03
CA ARG A 158 14.76 16.94 7.17
C ARG A 158 14.09 17.10 8.53
N ASP A 159 12.95 17.79 8.59
CA ASP A 159 12.13 18.04 9.78
C ASP A 159 11.28 16.83 10.21
N VAL A 160 11.27 15.74 9.44
CA VAL A 160 10.55 14.52 9.85
C VAL A 160 11.12 14.00 11.17
N GLY A 161 10.24 13.89 12.17
CA GLY A 161 10.56 13.41 13.52
C GLY A 161 10.76 11.90 13.57
N GLU A 162 11.44 11.39 14.61
CA GLU A 162 11.62 9.94 14.77
C GLU A 162 10.28 9.20 14.91
N ASP A 163 9.37 9.71 15.73
CA ASP A 163 8.05 9.11 15.93
C ASP A 163 7.22 9.09 14.63
N GLU A 164 7.37 10.11 13.78
CA GLU A 164 6.75 10.15 12.45
C GLU A 164 7.33 9.05 11.56
N ALA A 165 8.66 8.95 11.47
CA ALA A 165 9.34 7.94 10.66
C ALA A 165 8.98 6.50 11.11
N VAL A 166 8.96 6.24 12.42
CA VAL A 166 8.52 4.96 12.99
C VAL A 166 7.07 4.68 12.62
N GLY A 167 6.18 5.66 12.79
CA GLY A 167 4.77 5.53 12.46
C GLY A 167 4.52 5.23 10.98
N MET A 168 5.26 5.89 10.09
CA MET A 168 5.20 5.67 8.64
C MET A 168 5.64 4.25 8.26
N VAL A 169 6.79 3.78 8.78
CA VAL A 169 7.27 2.41 8.54
C VAL A 169 6.28 1.37 9.08
N MET A 170 5.71 1.60 10.25
CA MET A 170 4.71 0.71 10.85
C MET A 170 3.45 0.63 9.99
N PHE A 171 2.93 1.78 9.53
CA PHE A 171 1.77 1.83 8.65
C PHE A 171 2.04 1.15 7.30
N HIS A 172 3.23 1.39 6.72
CA HIS A 172 3.65 0.77 5.46
C HIS A 172 3.66 -0.75 5.57
N ASN A 173 4.42 -1.31 6.51
CA ASN A 173 4.61 -2.75 6.64
C ASN A 173 3.36 -3.49 7.13
N SER A 174 2.55 -2.86 7.97
CA SER A 174 1.42 -3.53 8.62
C SER A 174 0.12 -3.45 7.82
N ILE A 175 -0.04 -2.45 6.94
CA ILE A 175 -1.30 -2.17 6.25
C ILE A 175 -1.09 -2.03 4.75
N VAL A 176 -0.25 -1.06 4.33
CA VAL A 176 -0.12 -0.71 2.90
C VAL A 176 0.47 -1.85 2.09
N GLN A 177 1.61 -2.40 2.50
CA GLN A 177 2.31 -3.45 1.77
C GLN A 177 1.49 -4.76 1.68
N PRO A 178 0.84 -5.27 2.74
CA PRO A 178 -0.06 -6.41 2.63
C PRO A 178 -1.26 -6.18 1.70
N LEU A 179 -1.90 -5.00 1.79
CA LEU A 179 -3.02 -4.65 0.91
C LEU A 179 -2.58 -4.52 -0.54
N ALA A 180 -1.41 -3.90 -0.81
CA ALA A 180 -0.84 -3.79 -2.14
C ALA A 180 -0.63 -5.18 -2.77
N ARG A 181 0.00 -6.12 -2.05
CA ARG A 181 0.20 -7.49 -2.54
C ARG A 181 -1.12 -8.21 -2.83
N TYR A 182 -2.13 -8.02 -1.98
CA TYR A 182 -3.44 -8.63 -2.18
C TYR A 182 -4.18 -8.00 -3.36
N TYR A 183 -4.17 -6.67 -3.47
CA TYR A 183 -4.71 -5.96 -4.63
C TYR A 183 -4.06 -6.44 -5.92
N PHE A 184 -2.73 -6.51 -5.97
CA PHE A 184 -1.98 -6.99 -7.14
C PHE A 184 -2.47 -8.36 -7.61
N THR A 185 -2.63 -9.30 -6.68
CA THR A 185 -3.12 -10.65 -6.99
C THR A 185 -4.57 -10.62 -7.46
N TRP A 186 -5.41 -9.82 -6.81
CA TRP A 186 -6.82 -9.67 -7.15
C TRP A 186 -7.02 -9.05 -8.53
N SER A 187 -6.31 -7.97 -8.85
CA SER A 187 -6.44 -7.25 -10.12
C SER A 187 -5.88 -8.05 -11.30
N LEU A 188 -4.74 -8.74 -11.14
CA LEU A 188 -4.27 -9.70 -12.15
C LEU A 188 -5.21 -10.89 -12.32
N GLY A 189 -5.83 -11.35 -11.23
CA GLY A 189 -6.87 -12.38 -11.29
C GLY A 189 -8.11 -11.94 -12.07
N ASN A 190 -8.48 -10.66 -12.00
CA ASN A 190 -9.53 -10.08 -12.83
C ASN A 190 -9.10 -9.97 -14.29
N LEU A 191 -7.87 -9.50 -14.56
CA LEU A 191 -7.34 -9.43 -15.93
C LEU A 191 -7.38 -10.80 -16.61
N ALA A 192 -6.93 -11.84 -15.91
CA ALA A 192 -6.89 -13.21 -16.44
C ALA A 192 -8.28 -13.82 -16.73
N ARG A 193 -9.36 -13.20 -16.26
CA ARG A 193 -10.74 -13.60 -16.57
C ARG A 193 -11.31 -12.86 -17.78
N GLU A 194 -10.65 -11.81 -18.25
CA GLU A 194 -11.11 -11.06 -19.41
C GLU A 194 -10.91 -11.87 -20.71
N PRO A 195 -11.87 -11.82 -21.64
CA PRO A 195 -11.74 -12.50 -22.93
C PRO A 195 -10.51 -12.04 -23.69
N GLY A 196 -9.62 -12.97 -24.04
CA GLY A 196 -8.41 -12.69 -24.81
C GLY A 196 -7.19 -12.26 -23.98
N ALA A 197 -7.32 -12.11 -22.65
CA ALA A 197 -6.18 -11.87 -21.78
C ALA A 197 -5.33 -13.13 -21.56
N LEU A 198 -4.03 -12.96 -21.43
CA LEU A 198 -3.08 -14.02 -21.07
C LEU A 198 -2.66 -13.92 -19.61
N GLN A 199 -2.37 -15.06 -18.98
CA GLN A 199 -1.92 -15.09 -17.60
C GLN A 199 -0.48 -14.56 -17.47
N SER A 200 -0.25 -13.77 -16.42
CA SER A 200 1.08 -13.38 -15.98
C SER A 200 1.32 -13.84 -14.54
N ARG A 201 2.50 -14.40 -14.28
CA ARG A 201 2.95 -14.82 -12.93
C ARG A 201 4.16 -14.05 -12.42
N GLU A 202 4.62 -13.06 -13.18
CA GLU A 202 5.80 -12.30 -12.77
C GLU A 202 5.47 -11.35 -11.63
N PRO A 203 6.43 -11.14 -10.70
CA PRO A 203 6.31 -10.12 -9.67
C PRO A 203 6.11 -8.73 -10.30
N PRO A 204 5.55 -7.77 -9.54
CA PRO A 204 5.40 -6.41 -10.03
C PRO A 204 6.78 -5.82 -10.36
N SER A 205 6.86 -5.05 -11.45
CA SER A 205 8.06 -4.25 -11.71
C SER A 205 8.13 -3.07 -10.75
N ARG A 206 9.31 -2.43 -10.66
CA ARG A 206 9.49 -1.23 -9.82
C ARG A 206 8.48 -0.12 -10.17
N THR A 207 8.12 0.00 -11.46
CA THR A 207 7.15 0.99 -11.92
C THR A 207 5.75 0.68 -11.41
N GLU A 208 5.35 -0.58 -11.49
CA GLU A 208 4.04 -1.05 -11.01
C GLU A 208 3.93 -0.95 -9.50
N GLU A 209 5.00 -1.33 -8.76
CA GLU A 209 5.08 -1.14 -7.31
C GLU A 209 4.91 0.33 -6.94
N THR A 210 5.60 1.23 -7.63
CA THR A 210 5.51 2.68 -7.37
C THR A 210 4.08 3.18 -7.61
N ARG A 211 3.46 2.84 -8.75
CA ARG A 211 2.07 3.20 -9.07
C ARG A 211 1.09 2.67 -8.03
N LEU A 212 1.27 1.43 -7.61
CA LEU A 212 0.42 0.78 -6.61
C LEU A 212 0.54 1.44 -5.23
N MET A 213 1.77 1.66 -4.74
CA MET A 213 1.98 2.34 -3.45
C MET A 213 1.39 3.75 -3.48
N ARG A 214 1.63 4.48 -4.58
CA ARG A 214 1.06 5.81 -4.82
C ARG A 214 -0.45 5.80 -4.75
N ALA A 215 -1.11 4.85 -5.42
CA ALA A 215 -2.56 4.70 -5.40
C ALA A 215 -3.09 4.44 -3.97
N MET A 216 -2.44 3.53 -3.22
CA MET A 216 -2.80 3.21 -1.84
C MET A 216 -2.69 4.43 -0.92
N TYR A 217 -1.57 5.14 -0.92
CA TYR A 217 -1.40 6.32 -0.07
C TYR A 217 -2.36 7.44 -0.46
N ARG A 218 -2.60 7.68 -1.75
CA ARG A 218 -3.50 8.75 -2.19
C ARG A 218 -4.97 8.44 -1.92
N PHE A 219 -5.38 7.18 -2.00
CA PHE A 219 -6.70 6.74 -1.56
C PHE A 219 -6.98 7.13 -0.10
N GLN A 220 -5.96 7.14 0.75
CA GLN A 220 -6.09 7.49 2.17
C GLN A 220 -6.25 9.02 2.43
N ILE A 221 -5.75 9.90 1.56
CA ILE A 221 -5.80 11.37 1.78
C ILE A 221 -6.87 12.07 0.92
N VAL A 222 -7.36 11.45 -0.17
CA VAL A 222 -8.45 11.99 -1.01
C VAL A 222 -8.12 13.38 -1.61
N LEU A 223 -6.87 13.62 -1.98
CA LEU A 223 -6.40 14.98 -2.35
C LEU A 223 -6.56 15.36 -3.82
N GLN A 224 -6.83 14.40 -4.69
CA GLN A 224 -7.20 14.62 -6.08
C GLN A 224 -7.63 13.30 -6.70
N PRO A 225 -8.82 13.22 -7.33
CA PRO A 225 -9.19 12.07 -8.14
C PRO A 225 -8.15 11.85 -9.25
N VAL A 226 -7.45 10.73 -9.18
CA VAL A 226 -6.61 10.20 -10.24
C VAL A 226 -7.10 8.78 -10.48
N GLU A 227 -7.03 8.33 -11.72
CA GLU A 227 -7.58 7.04 -12.10
C GLU A 227 -6.99 5.85 -11.33
N GLU A 228 -5.73 5.94 -10.89
CA GLU A 228 -5.12 4.94 -10.01
C GLU A 228 -5.93 4.77 -8.70
N ILE A 229 -6.39 5.89 -8.14
CA ILE A 229 -7.22 5.91 -6.93
C ILE A 229 -8.61 5.34 -7.24
N ALA A 230 -9.15 5.58 -8.44
CA ALA A 230 -10.41 5.00 -8.86
C ALA A 230 -10.34 3.47 -8.90
N CYS A 231 -9.21 2.90 -9.33
CA CYS A 231 -9.00 1.44 -9.30
C CYS A 231 -8.98 0.88 -7.86
N ILE A 232 -8.29 1.56 -6.93
CA ILE A 232 -8.29 1.17 -5.50
C ILE A 232 -9.67 1.33 -4.88
N ASN A 233 -10.41 2.37 -5.29
CA ASN A 233 -11.77 2.60 -4.84
C ASN A 233 -12.72 1.49 -5.31
N THR A 234 -12.71 1.12 -6.59
CA THR A 234 -13.47 -0.04 -7.11
C THR A 234 -13.13 -1.32 -6.35
N PHE A 235 -11.85 -1.55 -6.06
CA PHE A 235 -11.43 -2.67 -5.21
C PHE A 235 -12.07 -2.62 -3.81
N ALA A 236 -11.99 -1.48 -3.12
CA ALA A 236 -12.59 -1.33 -1.79
C ALA A 236 -14.11 -1.51 -1.82
N THR A 237 -14.78 -0.92 -2.81
CA THR A 237 -16.23 -1.05 -3.05
C THR A 237 -16.64 -2.51 -3.16
N GLU A 238 -15.97 -3.31 -3.99
CA GLU A 238 -16.32 -4.72 -4.13
C GLU A 238 -16.10 -5.54 -2.86
N LYS A 239 -15.05 -5.23 -2.08
CA LYS A 239 -14.81 -5.95 -0.82
C LYS A 239 -15.88 -5.64 0.21
N TYR A 240 -16.26 -4.38 0.37
CA TYR A 240 -17.29 -4.00 1.32
C TYR A 240 -18.69 -4.39 0.85
N ASP A 241 -19.00 -4.30 -0.44
CA ASP A 241 -20.30 -4.71 -0.98
C ASP A 241 -20.52 -6.23 -0.82
N ARG A 242 -19.46 -7.02 -1.01
CA ARG A 242 -19.51 -8.45 -0.66
C ARG A 242 -19.79 -8.67 0.83
N VAL A 243 -19.07 -7.97 1.72
CA VAL A 243 -19.31 -8.05 3.16
C VAL A 243 -20.73 -7.65 3.53
N PHE A 244 -21.26 -6.59 2.95
CA PHE A 244 -22.64 -6.14 3.18
C PHE A 244 -23.65 -7.20 2.74
N SER A 245 -23.36 -7.92 1.66
CA SER A 245 -24.18 -9.06 1.22
C SER A 245 -24.08 -10.23 2.21
N ASP A 246 -22.87 -10.54 2.68
CA ASP A 246 -22.59 -11.66 3.57
C ASP A 246 -23.24 -11.48 4.97
N ILE A 247 -23.26 -10.25 5.51
CA ILE A 247 -23.84 -9.94 6.84
C ILE A 247 -25.29 -9.44 6.77
N ARG A 248 -25.90 -9.40 5.58
CA ARG A 248 -27.19 -8.73 5.33
C ARG A 248 -28.27 -9.14 6.32
N TRP A 249 -28.44 -10.45 6.53
CA TRP A 249 -29.47 -10.95 7.45
C TRP A 249 -29.13 -10.65 8.91
N ASP A 250 -27.85 -10.71 9.28
CA ASP A 250 -27.43 -10.46 10.66
C ASP A 250 -27.75 -9.03 11.08
N VAL A 251 -27.66 -8.05 10.20
CA VAL A 251 -27.93 -6.65 10.54
C VAL A 251 -29.32 -6.18 10.11
N HIS A 252 -30.17 -7.07 9.61
CA HIS A 252 -31.53 -6.70 9.21
C HIS A 252 -32.39 -6.39 10.44
N GLU A 253 -33.24 -5.37 10.36
CA GLU A 253 -34.11 -4.98 11.49
C GLU A 253 -35.11 -6.06 11.90
N GLU A 254 -35.54 -6.90 10.95
CA GLU A 254 -36.41 -8.07 11.19
C GLU A 254 -35.65 -9.31 11.71
N ASN A 255 -34.33 -9.22 11.95
CA ASN A 255 -33.61 -10.34 12.55
C ASN A 255 -34.10 -10.52 14.00
N PRO A 256 -34.50 -11.74 14.44
CA PRO A 256 -35.04 -11.99 15.78
C PRO A 256 -34.12 -11.53 16.93
N LYS A 257 -32.82 -11.37 16.68
CA LYS A 257 -31.89 -10.81 17.69
C LYS A 257 -32.23 -9.37 18.11
N PHE A 258 -33.04 -8.66 17.32
CA PHE A 258 -33.56 -7.33 17.62
C PHE A 258 -35.01 -7.33 18.11
N ASP A 259 -35.62 -8.51 18.31
CA ASP A 259 -37.01 -8.63 18.78
C ASP A 259 -37.24 -7.80 20.06
N GLY A 260 -38.24 -6.93 20.00
CA GLY A 260 -38.62 -6.03 21.11
C GLY A 260 -38.09 -4.60 21.01
N GLN A 261 -37.16 -4.30 20.08
CA GLN A 261 -36.78 -2.92 19.78
C GLN A 261 -37.78 -2.30 18.80
N ARG A 262 -38.57 -1.33 19.28
CA ARG A 262 -39.51 -0.56 18.45
C ARG A 262 -38.77 0.62 17.80
N PRO A 263 -39.27 1.14 16.66
CA PRO A 263 -38.68 2.28 15.97
C PRO A 263 -38.27 3.43 16.92
N PRO A 264 -37.14 4.12 16.66
CA PRO A 264 -36.32 4.06 15.44
C PRO A 264 -35.48 2.76 15.30
N THR A 265 -34.92 2.52 14.11
CA THR A 265 -34.13 1.32 13.74
C THR A 265 -33.19 0.90 14.88
N PRO A 266 -33.20 -0.39 15.28
CA PRO A 266 -32.37 -0.93 16.35
C PRO A 266 -30.88 -0.55 16.22
N ASP A 267 -30.20 -0.29 17.34
CA ASP A 267 -28.76 -0.04 17.33
C ASP A 267 -28.02 -1.25 16.72
N GLY A 268 -27.25 -0.99 15.67
CA GLY A 268 -26.52 -2.03 14.92
C GLY A 268 -27.34 -2.77 13.86
N ALA A 269 -28.59 -2.36 13.60
CA ALA A 269 -29.33 -2.77 12.42
C ALA A 269 -29.14 -1.78 11.26
N PHE A 270 -29.12 -2.30 10.03
CA PHE A 270 -28.95 -1.53 8.79
C PHE A 270 -29.89 -2.06 7.70
N ASP A 271 -30.58 -1.14 7.03
CA ASP A 271 -31.36 -1.46 5.84
C ASP A 271 -30.45 -1.51 4.60
N PHE A 272 -30.02 -2.72 4.27
CA PHE A 272 -29.24 -3.00 3.07
C PHE A 272 -30.10 -3.29 1.83
N ASP A 273 -31.42 -3.38 1.97
CA ASP A 273 -32.35 -3.67 0.88
C ASP A 273 -32.74 -2.42 0.13
N ASN A 274 -32.79 -1.29 0.85
CA ASN A 274 -32.85 0.00 0.22
C ASN A 274 -31.52 0.31 -0.48
N SER A 275 -31.55 0.33 -1.81
CA SER A 275 -30.37 0.57 -2.64
C SER A 275 -29.68 1.91 -2.35
N TRP A 276 -30.43 2.95 -2.00
CA TRP A 276 -29.88 4.25 -1.64
C TRP A 276 -29.20 4.24 -0.27
N THR A 277 -29.83 3.60 0.72
CA THR A 277 -29.26 3.43 2.07
C THR A 277 -27.98 2.60 1.99
N ARG A 278 -28.03 1.45 1.30
CA ARG A 278 -26.89 0.57 1.07
C ARG A 278 -25.73 1.33 0.43
N LEU A 279 -25.97 2.06 -0.66
CA LEU A 279 -24.95 2.84 -1.36
C LEU A 279 -24.34 3.93 -0.46
N SER A 280 -25.17 4.60 0.33
CA SER A 280 -24.71 5.64 1.27
C SER A 280 -23.83 5.04 2.37
N LEU A 281 -24.25 3.93 2.98
CA LEU A 281 -23.48 3.22 4.00
C LEU A 281 -22.17 2.67 3.42
N LEU A 282 -22.19 2.17 2.19
CA LEU A 282 -21.00 1.67 1.49
C LEU A 282 -19.97 2.79 1.31
N ARG A 283 -20.42 3.96 0.83
CA ARG A 283 -19.59 5.17 0.68
C ARG A 283 -18.98 5.63 2.00
N GLY A 284 -19.77 5.69 3.07
CA GLY A 284 -19.26 6.05 4.39
C GLY A 284 -18.26 5.03 4.94
N THR A 285 -18.51 3.73 4.72
CA THR A 285 -17.60 2.64 5.12
C THR A 285 -16.27 2.70 4.36
N ILE A 286 -16.29 2.95 3.05
CA ILE A 286 -15.07 3.13 2.23
C ILE A 286 -14.24 4.31 2.77
N SER A 287 -14.90 5.39 3.21
CA SER A 287 -14.23 6.58 3.76
C SER A 287 -13.45 6.33 5.06
N ARG A 288 -13.63 5.17 5.71
CA ARG A 288 -12.83 4.71 6.86
C ARG A 288 -11.38 4.37 6.48
N GLY A 289 -11.09 4.25 5.17
CA GLY A 289 -9.75 4.12 4.63
C GLY A 289 -9.15 2.73 4.73
N LEU A 290 -7.83 2.64 4.57
CA LEU A 290 -7.11 1.36 4.43
C LEU A 290 -7.08 0.52 5.72
N GLU A 291 -7.22 1.14 6.90
CA GLU A 291 -7.15 0.43 8.18
C GLU A 291 -8.34 -0.52 8.40
N LEU A 292 -9.55 -0.06 8.05
CA LEU A 292 -10.73 -0.91 8.09
C LEU A 292 -10.64 -2.00 7.01
N LEU A 293 -10.23 -1.63 5.79
CA LEU A 293 -10.13 -2.56 4.66
C LEU A 293 -9.14 -3.70 4.98
N TYR A 294 -7.99 -3.36 5.55
CA TYR A 294 -7.03 -4.35 6.03
C TYR A 294 -7.62 -5.24 7.13
N SER A 295 -8.37 -4.67 8.06
CA SER A 295 -8.94 -5.44 9.18
C SER A 295 -10.00 -6.43 8.69
N VAL A 296 -10.86 -6.01 7.76
CA VAL A 296 -11.86 -6.88 7.12
C VAL A 296 -11.20 -8.02 6.35
N ILE A 297 -10.16 -7.74 5.56
CA ILE A 297 -9.53 -8.76 4.71
C ILE A 297 -8.66 -9.74 5.50
N PHE A 298 -7.91 -9.27 6.52
CA PHE A 298 -6.84 -10.06 7.14
C PHE A 298 -7.01 -10.36 8.63
N LYS A 299 -7.92 -9.67 9.34
CA LYS A 299 -8.07 -9.83 10.80
C LYS A 299 -9.38 -10.47 11.22
N VAL A 300 -10.39 -10.51 10.34
CA VAL A 300 -11.62 -11.25 10.58
C VAL A 300 -11.27 -12.73 10.81
N LYS A 301 -11.87 -13.32 11.84
CA LYS A 301 -11.56 -14.68 12.29
C LYS A 301 -12.68 -15.65 11.93
N ASP A 302 -13.91 -15.18 12.10
CA ASP A 302 -15.15 -15.89 11.90
C ASP A 302 -16.26 -14.88 11.56
N HIS A 303 -17.45 -15.39 11.26
CA HIS A 303 -18.60 -14.60 10.85
C HIS A 303 -19.10 -13.67 11.96
N GLU A 304 -19.13 -14.12 13.22
CA GLU A 304 -19.57 -13.29 14.35
C GLU A 304 -18.64 -12.09 14.57
N HIS A 305 -17.32 -12.31 14.47
CA HIS A 305 -16.34 -11.24 14.53
C HIS A 305 -16.51 -10.25 13.36
N LEU A 306 -16.85 -10.72 12.15
CA LEU A 306 -17.16 -9.84 11.02
C LEU A 306 -18.38 -8.97 11.31
N VAL A 307 -19.49 -9.58 11.73
CA VAL A 307 -20.74 -8.86 12.03
C VAL A 307 -20.51 -7.80 13.11
N SER A 308 -19.89 -8.19 14.23
CA SER A 308 -19.62 -7.26 15.34
C SER A 308 -18.70 -6.12 14.91
N MET A 309 -17.62 -6.41 14.16
CA MET A 309 -16.73 -5.37 13.64
C MET A 309 -17.46 -4.40 12.71
N MET A 310 -18.27 -4.93 11.79
CA MET A 310 -18.98 -4.10 10.82
C MET A 310 -20.09 -3.29 11.47
N GLN A 311 -20.79 -3.80 12.48
CA GLN A 311 -21.76 -3.02 13.25
C GLN A 311 -21.14 -1.78 13.92
N GLU A 312 -19.88 -1.85 14.36
CA GLU A 312 -19.16 -0.70 14.92
C GLU A 312 -18.61 0.28 13.87
N GLU A 313 -18.31 -0.21 12.67
CA GLU A 313 -17.50 0.51 11.68
C GLU A 313 -18.30 1.02 10.47
N ILE A 314 -19.45 0.41 10.18
CA ILE A 314 -20.40 0.91 9.17
C ILE A 314 -20.87 2.30 9.60
N SER A 315 -20.82 3.23 8.66
CA SER A 315 -21.22 4.62 8.90
C SER A 315 -21.77 5.26 7.65
N PHE A 316 -22.64 6.25 7.85
CA PHE A 316 -22.99 7.20 6.81
C PHE A 316 -21.80 8.14 6.53
N PRO A 317 -21.68 8.66 5.30
CA PRO A 317 -20.60 9.57 4.95
C PRO A 317 -20.72 10.88 5.73
N LEU A 318 -19.60 11.36 6.29
CA LEU A 318 -19.55 12.63 7.04
C LEU A 318 -19.41 13.87 6.13
N GLY A 319 -19.65 13.72 4.83
CA GLY A 319 -19.49 14.75 3.80
C GLY A 319 -19.33 14.14 2.41
N ASN A 320 -18.88 14.95 1.44
CA ASN A 320 -18.61 14.46 0.10
C ASN A 320 -17.49 13.40 0.14
N VAL A 321 -17.79 12.20 -0.36
CA VAL A 321 -16.82 11.11 -0.45
C VAL A 321 -16.14 11.09 -1.81
N LEU A 322 -15.13 10.22 -1.94
CA LEU A 322 -14.40 10.02 -3.17
C LEU A 322 -15.31 9.63 -4.35
N ASP A 323 -16.33 8.80 -4.13
CA ASP A 323 -17.34 8.46 -5.14
C ASP A 323 -18.09 9.68 -5.68
N ASP A 324 -18.41 10.65 -4.81
CA ASP A 324 -19.08 11.87 -5.23
C ASP A 324 -18.18 12.66 -6.18
N ALA A 325 -16.87 12.70 -5.89
CA ALA A 325 -15.88 13.35 -6.74
C ALA A 325 -15.67 12.62 -8.08
N PHE A 326 -15.89 11.30 -8.14
CA PHE A 326 -15.83 10.51 -9.37
C PHE A 326 -17.08 10.62 -10.24
N SER A 327 -18.19 11.12 -9.70
CA SER A 327 -19.45 11.25 -10.45
C SER A 327 -19.37 12.22 -11.63
N GLU A 328 -20.17 11.96 -12.65
CA GLU A 328 -20.35 12.86 -13.80
C GLU A 328 -20.77 14.27 -13.35
N GLY A 329 -21.81 14.32 -12.50
CA GLY A 329 -22.38 15.57 -12.00
C GLY A 329 -21.37 16.44 -11.27
N ALA A 330 -20.57 15.87 -10.36
CA ALA A 330 -19.53 16.63 -9.66
C ALA A 330 -18.47 17.17 -10.63
N GLN A 331 -18.03 16.35 -11.59
CA GLN A 331 -17.08 16.78 -12.60
C GLN A 331 -17.64 17.88 -13.51
N PHE A 332 -18.91 17.77 -13.92
CA PHE A 332 -19.64 18.76 -14.71
C PHE A 332 -19.79 20.09 -13.96
N HIS A 333 -20.31 20.07 -12.74
CA HIS A 333 -20.46 21.27 -11.91
C HIS A 333 -19.13 21.96 -11.67
N ARG A 334 -18.08 21.20 -11.37
CA ARG A 334 -16.73 21.74 -11.16
C ARG A 334 -16.13 22.32 -12.45
N ARG A 335 -16.35 21.70 -13.62
CA ARG A 335 -15.95 22.24 -14.95
C ARG A 335 -16.64 23.57 -15.23
N ARG A 336 -17.95 23.64 -15.00
CA ARG A 336 -18.79 24.80 -15.29
C ARG A 336 -18.48 25.99 -14.39
N ASN A 337 -18.32 25.75 -13.09
CA ASN A 337 -18.18 26.83 -12.10
C ASN A 337 -16.72 27.21 -11.84
N HIS A 338 -15.79 26.26 -11.95
CA HIS A 338 -14.38 26.44 -11.62
C HIS A 338 -13.47 25.74 -12.67
N PRO A 339 -13.48 26.21 -13.93
CA PRO A 339 -12.63 25.64 -14.97
C PRO A 339 -11.15 25.79 -14.60
N SER A 340 -10.40 24.72 -14.79
CA SER A 340 -8.98 24.65 -14.45
C SER A 340 -8.09 24.68 -15.68
N LYS A 341 -6.80 24.95 -15.49
CA LYS A 341 -5.79 24.82 -16.56
C LYS A 341 -5.76 23.41 -17.17
N ARG A 342 -6.14 22.38 -16.41
CA ARG A 342 -6.22 20.99 -16.90
C ARG A 342 -7.38 20.81 -17.88
N ASP A 343 -8.53 21.41 -17.62
CA ASP A 343 -9.67 21.36 -18.56
C ASP A 343 -9.30 22.02 -19.88
N LEU A 344 -8.61 23.16 -19.84
CA LEU A 344 -8.15 23.84 -21.04
C LEU A 344 -7.12 23.01 -21.84
N LYS A 345 -6.26 22.24 -21.17
CA LYS A 345 -5.35 21.29 -21.83
C LYS A 345 -6.12 20.18 -22.55
N GLN A 346 -7.19 19.67 -21.94
CA GLN A 346 -8.07 18.65 -22.54
C GLN A 346 -8.81 19.22 -23.75
N THR A 347 -9.43 20.40 -23.64
CA THR A 347 -10.15 21.05 -24.76
C THR A 347 -9.23 21.24 -25.97
N ARG A 348 -7.96 21.58 -25.75
CA ARG A 348 -6.96 21.73 -26.80
C ARG A 348 -6.38 20.41 -27.33
N ARG A 349 -6.85 19.26 -26.81
CA ARG A 349 -6.32 17.92 -27.12
C ARG A 349 -4.79 17.88 -27.06
N LYS A 350 -4.20 18.51 -26.03
CA LYS A 350 -2.74 18.61 -25.94
C LYS A 350 -2.11 17.21 -26.04
N PRO A 351 -1.08 17.02 -26.89
CA PRO A 351 -0.39 15.74 -26.98
C PRO A 351 0.12 15.28 -25.61
N LEU A 352 -0.12 14.02 -25.31
CA LEU A 352 0.36 13.31 -24.14
C LEU A 352 0.67 11.85 -24.55
N PRO A 353 1.61 11.65 -25.50
CA PRO A 353 1.95 10.32 -25.97
C PRO A 353 2.68 9.53 -24.86
N PHE A 354 2.63 8.21 -24.97
CA PHE A 354 3.46 7.35 -24.15
C PHE A 354 4.92 7.46 -24.62
N THR A 355 5.83 7.80 -23.71
CA THR A 355 7.26 7.99 -24.00
C THR A 355 8.15 6.96 -23.30
N GLY A 356 7.57 5.84 -22.83
CA GLY A 356 8.27 4.83 -22.03
C GLY A 356 8.11 5.02 -20.52
N GLU A 357 8.71 4.10 -19.78
CA GLU A 357 8.60 3.97 -18.32
C GLU A 357 9.91 4.33 -17.62
N THR A 358 10.32 5.60 -17.67
CA THR A 358 11.54 6.04 -16.97
C THR A 358 11.19 6.46 -15.54
N ASN A 359 11.49 5.58 -14.57
CA ASN A 359 11.37 5.82 -13.12
C ASN A 359 10.02 6.38 -12.66
N ALA A 360 8.88 5.76 -13.03
CA ALA A 360 7.53 5.97 -12.48
C ALA A 360 7.20 7.40 -12.00
N SER A 361 7.69 8.41 -12.72
CA SER A 361 7.55 9.79 -12.33
C SER A 361 6.09 10.18 -12.48
N ASP A 362 5.60 11.04 -11.59
CA ASP A 362 4.25 11.63 -11.65
C ASP A 362 3.98 12.38 -12.97
N LEU A 363 4.99 12.56 -13.82
CA LEU A 363 4.95 13.32 -15.06
C LEU A 363 4.59 12.48 -16.29
N LEU A 364 4.84 11.16 -16.29
CA LEU A 364 4.65 10.32 -17.47
C LEU A 364 3.32 9.55 -17.40
N PRO A 365 2.50 9.57 -18.47
CA PRO A 365 1.24 8.84 -18.48
C PRO A 365 1.49 7.32 -18.58
N PRO A 366 0.71 6.48 -17.88
CA PRO A 366 0.76 5.04 -18.10
C PRO A 366 0.24 4.69 -19.49
N LEU A 367 0.78 3.61 -20.10
CA LEU A 367 0.38 3.18 -21.45
C LEU A 367 -1.14 2.99 -21.55
N GLY A 368 -1.77 2.32 -20.58
CA GLY A 368 -3.22 2.11 -20.55
C GLY A 368 -4.03 3.40 -20.66
N TRP A 369 -3.59 4.48 -19.99
CA TRP A 369 -4.22 5.80 -20.10
C TRP A 369 -4.07 6.40 -21.49
N THR A 370 -2.88 6.28 -22.08
CA THR A 370 -2.63 6.80 -23.44
C THR A 370 -3.41 6.05 -24.51
N ILE A 371 -3.73 4.77 -24.30
CA ILE A 371 -4.55 3.97 -25.22
C ILE A 371 -5.98 4.53 -25.26
N ILE A 372 -6.66 4.62 -24.11
CA ILE A 372 -8.07 5.05 -24.07
C ILE A 372 -8.26 6.52 -24.45
N TRP A 373 -7.23 7.36 -24.28
CA TRP A 373 -7.28 8.77 -24.62
C TRP A 373 -6.57 9.13 -25.94
N HIS A 374 -6.15 8.13 -26.72
CA HIS A 374 -5.50 8.29 -28.02
C HIS A 374 -4.28 9.23 -27.98
N GLY A 375 -3.40 9.04 -26.99
CA GLY A 375 -2.16 9.81 -26.86
C GLY A 375 -2.35 11.31 -26.62
N THR A 376 -3.53 11.74 -26.15
CA THR A 376 -3.84 13.15 -25.85
C THR A 376 -4.34 13.31 -24.43
N TYR A 377 -4.13 14.49 -23.86
CA TYR A 377 -4.46 14.78 -22.48
C TYR A 377 -5.97 14.65 -22.21
N SER A 378 -6.31 14.00 -21.09
CA SER A 378 -7.66 13.96 -20.54
C SER A 378 -7.63 14.36 -19.07
N ASN A 379 -8.67 15.08 -18.65
CA ASN A 379 -8.99 15.40 -17.26
C ASN A 379 -10.33 14.74 -16.86
N LEU A 380 -10.79 13.75 -17.63
CA LEU A 380 -11.91 12.88 -17.27
C LEU A 380 -11.39 11.65 -16.56
N TYR A 381 -12.06 11.26 -15.49
CA TYR A 381 -11.70 10.12 -14.63
C TYR A 381 -12.96 9.59 -13.97
N GLY A 382 -12.87 8.50 -13.22
CA GLY A 382 -14.05 7.98 -12.51
C GLY A 382 -15.13 7.64 -13.53
N TYR A 383 -16.34 8.19 -13.40
CA TYR A 383 -17.53 7.89 -14.21
C TYR A 383 -17.27 7.57 -15.70
N TYR A 384 -16.33 8.26 -16.34
CA TYR A 384 -16.01 8.08 -17.77
C TYR A 384 -15.22 6.81 -18.13
N VAL A 385 -14.77 6.04 -17.15
CA VAL A 385 -14.06 4.77 -17.32
C VAL A 385 -14.83 3.71 -16.52
N GLN A 386 -15.29 2.64 -17.14
CA GLN A 386 -16.13 1.66 -16.46
C GLN A 386 -15.38 0.78 -15.46
N ASP A 387 -16.11 0.21 -14.50
CA ASP A 387 -15.54 -0.64 -13.47
C ASP A 387 -14.91 -1.94 -14.03
N CYS A 388 -15.37 -2.43 -15.20
CA CYS A 388 -14.73 -3.57 -15.87
C CYS A 388 -13.24 -3.30 -16.16
N ILE A 389 -12.90 -2.09 -16.61
CA ILE A 389 -11.52 -1.66 -16.86
C ILE A 389 -10.77 -1.40 -15.54
N ARG A 390 -11.43 -0.78 -14.55
CA ARG A 390 -10.80 -0.46 -13.26
C ARG A 390 -10.49 -1.70 -12.41
N ARG A 391 -11.31 -2.76 -12.49
CA ARG A 391 -11.16 -4.02 -11.75
C ARG A 391 -9.81 -4.70 -11.95
N TRP A 392 -9.27 -4.60 -13.15
CA TRP A 392 -7.97 -5.16 -13.45
C TRP A 392 -6.85 -4.13 -13.41
N GLY A 393 -7.11 -2.85 -13.10
CA GLY A 393 -6.10 -1.86 -12.75
C GLY A 393 -5.29 -1.34 -13.94
N TYR A 394 -5.94 -1.04 -15.07
CA TYR A 394 -5.29 -0.69 -16.34
C TYR A 394 -4.22 0.41 -16.34
N VAL A 395 -4.27 1.34 -15.37
CA VAL A 395 -3.28 2.41 -15.20
C VAL A 395 -2.12 2.03 -14.28
N ILE A 396 -2.19 0.89 -13.59
CA ILE A 396 -1.18 0.41 -12.65
C ILE A 396 -0.06 -0.33 -13.38
N TRP A 397 -0.41 -1.08 -14.42
CA TRP A 397 0.53 -1.97 -15.12
C TRP A 397 1.50 -1.20 -16.02
N ASP A 398 2.72 -1.72 -16.12
CA ASP A 398 3.69 -1.21 -17.08
C ASP A 398 3.42 -1.74 -18.50
N ALA A 399 4.05 -1.10 -19.48
CA ALA A 399 3.88 -1.46 -20.89
C ALA A 399 4.22 -2.93 -21.17
N VAL A 400 5.31 -3.43 -20.57
CA VAL A 400 5.79 -4.80 -20.79
C VAL A 400 4.76 -5.82 -20.34
N ARG A 401 4.13 -5.61 -19.18
CA ARG A 401 3.06 -6.47 -18.69
C ARG A 401 1.83 -6.38 -19.57
N LEU A 402 1.41 -5.17 -19.95
CA LEU A 402 0.21 -4.98 -20.77
C LEU A 402 0.35 -5.72 -22.12
N GLU A 403 1.48 -5.58 -22.80
CA GLU A 403 1.76 -6.27 -24.07
C GLU A 403 1.77 -7.78 -23.89
N ARG A 404 2.52 -8.30 -22.90
CA ARG A 404 2.64 -9.75 -22.69
C ARG A 404 1.33 -10.42 -22.27
N THR A 405 0.46 -9.68 -21.57
CA THR A 405 -0.85 -10.19 -21.15
C THR A 405 -1.94 -9.97 -22.20
N ASN A 406 -1.61 -9.41 -23.38
CA ASN A 406 -2.57 -9.00 -24.41
C ASN A 406 -3.62 -8.01 -23.86
N ALA A 407 -3.28 -7.30 -22.77
CA ALA A 407 -4.19 -6.40 -22.08
C ALA A 407 -4.40 -5.09 -22.85
N THR A 408 -3.49 -4.75 -23.76
CA THR A 408 -3.66 -3.62 -24.68
C THR A 408 -4.86 -3.80 -25.59
N GLU A 409 -5.06 -5.01 -26.12
CA GLU A 409 -6.16 -5.42 -26.99
C GLU A 409 -7.46 -5.51 -26.21
N VAL A 410 -7.41 -6.13 -25.03
CA VAL A 410 -8.55 -6.20 -24.10
C VAL A 410 -9.04 -4.79 -23.74
N LEU A 411 -8.13 -3.90 -23.36
CA LEU A 411 -8.46 -2.51 -23.03
C LEU A 411 -9.08 -1.77 -24.21
N ALA A 412 -8.50 -1.90 -25.40
CA ALA A 412 -9.03 -1.27 -26.59
C ALA A 412 -10.42 -1.80 -26.96
N GLN A 413 -10.69 -3.09 -26.73
CA GLN A 413 -12.00 -3.68 -26.95
C GLN A 413 -13.02 -3.19 -25.92
N GLN A 414 -12.71 -3.27 -24.63
CA GLN A 414 -13.61 -2.78 -23.56
C GLN A 414 -13.95 -1.30 -23.76
N TRP A 415 -12.96 -0.47 -24.13
CA TRP A 415 -13.18 0.94 -24.42
C TRP A 415 -14.12 1.16 -25.60
N ARG A 416 -14.00 0.37 -26.68
CA ARG A 416 -14.93 0.40 -27.82
C ARG A 416 -16.32 -0.10 -27.45
N ASP A 417 -16.42 -1.10 -26.59
CA ASP A 417 -17.73 -1.61 -26.12
C ASP A 417 -18.46 -0.53 -25.30
N ASP A 418 -17.72 0.26 -24.52
CA ASP A 418 -18.27 1.34 -23.69
C ASP A 418 -18.66 2.59 -24.48
N TRP A 419 -17.81 3.04 -25.42
CA TRP A 419 -17.96 4.34 -26.08
C TRP A 419 -18.16 4.27 -27.60
N GLY A 420 -17.98 3.11 -28.23
CA GLY A 420 -18.00 2.95 -29.69
C GLY A 420 -16.96 3.84 -30.36
N ASP A 421 -17.39 4.56 -31.39
CA ASP A 421 -16.59 5.59 -32.07
C ASP A 421 -16.68 6.98 -31.40
N SER A 422 -17.44 7.09 -30.30
CA SER A 422 -17.59 8.35 -29.57
C SER A 422 -16.41 8.60 -28.64
N ASP A 423 -15.97 9.85 -28.55
CA ASP A 423 -15.01 10.27 -27.54
C ASP A 423 -15.74 11.05 -26.45
N PRO A 424 -15.75 10.59 -25.19
CA PRO A 424 -16.49 11.25 -24.12
C PRO A 424 -16.04 12.69 -23.87
N ARG A 425 -14.84 13.08 -24.32
CA ARG A 425 -14.37 14.47 -24.23
C ARG A 425 -15.16 15.43 -25.13
N ASN A 426 -15.89 14.92 -26.13
CA ASN A 426 -16.71 15.72 -27.04
C ASN A 426 -18.09 16.06 -26.45
N ASN A 427 -18.55 15.28 -25.46
CA ASN A 427 -19.89 15.44 -24.86
C ASN A 427 -19.92 16.43 -23.68
N LEU A 428 -18.86 17.22 -23.50
CA LEU A 428 -18.65 18.08 -22.34
C LEU A 428 -18.96 19.56 -22.58
N LEU A 429 -19.62 19.88 -23.70
CA LEU A 429 -20.00 21.24 -24.07
C LEU A 429 -21.35 21.64 -23.46
#